data_AF-A0A9P3PZM1-F1
#
_entry.id   AF-A0A9P3PZM1-F1
#
_cell.length_a   1.000
_cell.length_b   1.000
_cell.length_c   1.000
_cell.angle_alpha   90.00
_cell.angle_beta   90.00
_cell.angle_gamma   90.00
#
_symmetry.space_group_name_H-M   'P 1'
#
loop_
_entity.id
_entity.type
_entity.pdbx_description
1 polymer ?
#
loop_
_entity_poly.entity_id
_entity_poly.type
_entity_poly.pdbx_seq_one_letter_code
_entity_poly.pdbx_strand_id
1 'polypeptide(L)'
;IITDIREDRRKRPWVVVKWYYSPEDLLKESLKKNDKMIVRALDGSGELILSNHEDVIDPSAIESPLTLIEYDDHDPTGDYVLENFWFSRLEVRWPKNARRAELPALKGVNLTCVCQKIYLPSTDVQHFCGGCDQWYHAECLEEPEALVWAQDMADPARLASLPIVRGLVSKAGSCAGTGSVVSRVRLWLEQDALPDDWRSQVKSAHIKHLLRQKWTTYQCPQCGLRI
;
A
#
# COMPACT_ATOMS: atom_id res chain seq x y z
N ILE A 1 13.90 12.51 4.13
CA ILE A 1 14.72 11.48 4.82
C ILE A 1 16.00 12.14 5.28
N ILE A 2 16.39 12.00 6.55
CA ILE A 2 17.73 12.38 7.00
C ILE A 2 18.70 11.30 6.51
N THR A 3 19.66 11.67 5.67
CA THR A 3 20.65 10.74 5.11
C THR A 3 21.98 10.82 5.83
N ASP A 4 22.31 11.98 6.41
CA ASP A 4 23.57 12.20 7.11
C ASP A 4 23.46 13.39 8.08
N ILE A 5 24.29 13.42 9.11
CA ILE A 5 24.43 14.54 10.05
C ILE A 5 25.91 14.92 10.09
N ARG A 6 26.21 16.16 9.74
CA ARG A 6 27.57 16.66 9.57
C ARG A 6 27.85 17.82 10.51
N GLU A 7 29.13 18.12 10.71
CA GLU A 7 29.58 19.30 11.43
C GLU A 7 30.43 20.19 10.53
N ASP A 8 30.27 21.51 10.65
CA ASP A 8 31.20 22.45 10.04
C ASP A 8 32.48 22.63 10.87
N ARG A 9 33.42 23.45 10.36
CA ARG A 9 34.68 23.77 11.06
C ARG A 9 34.49 24.43 12.43
N ARG A 10 33.30 24.97 12.71
CA ARG A 10 32.93 25.60 13.98
C ARG A 10 32.13 24.65 14.87
N LYS A 11 32.07 23.35 14.54
CA LYS A 11 31.30 22.31 15.23
C LYS A 11 29.79 22.60 15.27
N ARG A 12 29.27 23.29 14.25
CA ARG A 12 27.81 23.48 14.11
C ARG A 12 27.22 22.33 13.29
N PRO A 13 26.14 21.70 13.76
CA PRO A 13 25.50 20.60 13.06
C PRO A 13 24.74 21.07 11.81
N TRP A 14 24.78 20.26 10.77
CA TRP A 14 24.01 20.40 9.53
C TRP A 14 23.41 19.04 9.17
N VAL A 15 22.20 19.03 8.61
CA VAL A 15 21.51 17.79 8.25
C VAL A 15 21.46 17.67 6.74
N VAL A 16 21.96 16.57 6.21
CA VAL A 16 21.78 16.23 4.80
C VAL A 16 20.46 15.47 4.68
N VAL A 17 19.61 15.92 3.77
CA VAL A 17 18.29 15.34 3.55
C VAL A 17 18.10 14.92 2.10
N LYS A 18 17.23 13.93 1.91
CA LYS A 18 16.65 13.55 0.63
C LYS A 18 15.14 13.82 0.68
N TRP A 19 14.62 14.56 -0.28
CA TRP A 19 13.24 15.05 -0.24
C TRP A 19 12.21 14.00 -0.66
N TYR A 20 11.05 14.09 -0.04
CA TYR A 20 9.80 13.53 -0.55
C TYR A 20 8.95 14.68 -1.11
N TYR A 21 8.18 14.41 -2.15
CA TYR A 21 7.25 15.37 -2.73
C TYR A 21 5.82 14.90 -2.58
N SER A 22 4.91 15.82 -2.25
CA SER A 22 3.48 15.60 -2.45
C SER A 22 3.17 15.54 -3.96
N PRO A 23 2.06 14.89 -4.39
CA PRO A 23 1.59 14.98 -5.77
C PRO A 23 1.42 16.43 -6.23
N GLU A 24 0.92 17.31 -5.37
CA GLU A 24 0.66 18.73 -5.65
C GLU A 24 1.95 19.52 -5.92
N ASP A 25 2.98 19.31 -5.10
CA ASP A 25 4.27 19.97 -5.29
C ASP A 25 4.97 19.44 -6.54
N LEU A 26 4.91 18.14 -6.75
CA LEU A 26 5.54 17.51 -7.91
C LEU A 26 4.88 17.96 -9.24
N LEU A 27 3.58 18.27 -9.24
CA LEU A 27 2.89 18.79 -10.43
C LEU A 27 3.32 20.20 -10.84
N LYS A 28 3.89 20.99 -9.92
CA LYS A 28 4.49 22.31 -10.19
C LYS A 28 5.79 22.18 -10.99
N GLU A 29 6.43 21.01 -10.93
CA GLU A 29 7.69 20.74 -11.61
C GLU A 29 7.52 20.44 -13.12
N SER A 30 8.65 20.49 -13.82
CA SER A 30 8.72 20.13 -15.24
C SER A 30 8.78 18.61 -15.41
N LEU A 31 7.63 17.98 -15.62
CA LEU A 31 7.47 16.54 -15.88
C LEU A 31 7.05 16.25 -17.32
N LYS A 32 7.30 15.02 -17.80
CA LYS A 32 6.70 14.51 -19.04
C LYS A 32 5.17 14.45 -18.93
N LYS A 33 4.45 14.53 -20.06
CA LYS A 33 2.97 14.53 -20.06
C LYS A 33 2.38 13.28 -19.39
N ASN A 34 2.93 12.11 -19.69
CA ASN A 34 2.46 10.83 -19.12
C ASN A 34 2.72 10.78 -17.61
N ASP A 35 3.91 11.21 -17.18
CA ASP A 35 4.28 11.34 -15.77
C ASP A 35 3.29 12.26 -15.01
N LYS A 36 2.90 13.40 -15.60
CA LYS A 36 1.86 14.27 -15.01
C LYS A 36 0.49 13.59 -14.91
N MET A 37 0.15 12.70 -15.83
CA MET A 37 -1.12 11.96 -15.76
C MET A 37 -1.09 10.94 -14.62
N ILE A 38 0.04 10.24 -14.44
CA ILE A 38 0.24 9.32 -13.32
C ILE A 38 0.14 10.08 -12.00
N VAL A 39 0.90 11.17 -11.83
CA VAL A 39 0.93 11.94 -10.58
C VAL A 39 -0.46 12.50 -10.22
N ARG A 40 -1.26 12.92 -11.21
CA ARG A 40 -2.65 13.37 -10.99
C ARG A 40 -3.61 12.25 -10.57
N ALA A 41 -3.27 11.01 -10.87
CA ALA A 41 -4.06 9.84 -10.54
C ALA A 41 -3.61 9.17 -9.24
N LEU A 42 -2.64 9.75 -8.51
CA LEU A 42 -2.23 9.27 -7.19
C LEU A 42 -3.19 9.76 -6.11
N ASP A 43 -3.09 9.10 -4.96
CA ASP A 43 -3.86 9.48 -3.79
C ASP A 43 -3.24 10.75 -3.19
N GLY A 44 -3.91 11.89 -3.31
CA GLY A 44 -3.45 13.14 -2.70
C GLY A 44 -3.42 13.08 -1.16
N SER A 45 -4.10 12.10 -0.55
CA SER A 45 -4.16 11.93 0.88
C SER A 45 -3.13 10.91 1.39
N GLY A 46 -1.98 11.39 1.87
CA GLY A 46 -0.98 10.56 2.55
C GLY A 46 0.05 9.88 1.63
N GLU A 47 -0.06 9.98 0.30
CA GLU A 47 0.98 9.49 -0.61
C GLU A 47 2.09 10.52 -0.82
N LEU A 48 3.35 10.10 -0.65
CA LEU A 48 4.55 10.88 -0.98
C LEU A 48 5.37 10.17 -2.06
N ILE A 49 6.02 10.95 -2.92
CA ILE A 49 6.90 10.44 -3.97
C ILE A 49 8.36 10.64 -3.54
N LEU A 50 9.11 9.55 -3.43
CA LEU A 50 10.54 9.61 -3.11
C LEU A 50 11.30 10.31 -4.24
N SER A 51 12.18 11.26 -3.92
CA SER A 51 13.02 11.91 -4.93
C SER A 51 14.51 11.62 -4.75
N ASN A 52 15.31 11.71 -5.81
CA ASN A 52 16.77 11.82 -5.69
C ASN A 52 17.28 13.24 -5.38
N HIS A 53 16.39 14.17 -5.00
CA HIS A 53 16.77 15.53 -4.66
C HIS A 53 17.34 15.56 -3.23
N GLU A 54 18.63 15.88 -3.14
CA GLU A 54 19.33 16.07 -1.88
C GLU A 54 19.54 17.55 -1.58
N ASP A 55 19.46 17.90 -0.30
CA ASP A 55 19.71 19.26 0.18
C ASP A 55 20.34 19.24 1.59
N VAL A 56 20.82 20.38 2.06
CA VAL A 56 21.37 20.57 3.40
C VAL A 56 20.53 21.60 4.14
N ILE A 57 19.97 21.19 5.28
CA ILE A 57 19.12 22.05 6.12
C ILE A 57 19.75 22.29 7.49
N ASP A 58 19.34 23.38 8.11
CA ASP A 58 19.60 23.63 9.52
C ASP A 58 18.75 22.67 10.37
N PRO A 59 19.29 22.04 11.43
CA PRO A 59 18.52 21.13 12.29
C PRO A 59 17.26 21.76 12.89
N SER A 60 17.22 23.08 13.08
CA SER A 60 16.04 23.80 13.60
C SER A 60 14.84 23.79 12.66
N ALA A 61 15.02 23.44 11.39
CA ALA A 61 13.94 23.27 10.42
C ALA A 61 13.18 21.94 10.61
N ILE A 62 13.68 21.02 11.45
CA ILE A 62 13.04 19.72 11.71
C ILE A 62 12.02 19.89 12.82
N GLU A 63 10.74 19.78 12.48
CA GLU A 63 9.64 19.93 13.44
C GLU A 63 9.38 18.65 14.24
N SER A 64 9.21 17.52 13.54
CA SER A 64 8.89 16.24 14.18
C SER A 64 9.23 15.04 13.29
N PRO A 65 9.48 13.85 13.87
CA PRO A 65 9.65 12.64 13.10
C PRO A 65 8.33 12.18 12.48
N LEU A 66 8.42 11.66 11.26
CA LEU A 66 7.31 11.11 10.50
C LEU A 66 7.55 9.61 10.25
N THR A 67 6.51 8.79 10.40
CA THR A 67 6.56 7.39 9.95
C THR A 67 6.05 7.32 8.52
N LEU A 68 6.89 6.80 7.63
CA LEU A 68 6.56 6.57 6.23
C LEU A 68 6.69 5.08 5.90
N ILE A 69 5.68 4.54 5.22
CA ILE A 69 5.62 3.13 4.80
C ILE A 69 6.01 3.04 3.33
N GLU A 70 6.98 2.18 3.00
CA GLU A 70 7.20 1.78 1.61
C GLU A 70 6.09 0.81 1.21
N TYR A 71 5.31 1.18 0.20
CA TYR A 71 4.15 0.43 -0.24
C TYR A 71 4.45 -0.23 -1.60
N ASP A 72 4.15 -1.53 -1.71
CA ASP A 72 4.24 -2.27 -2.96
C ASP A 72 2.85 -2.71 -3.42
N ASP A 73 2.36 -2.13 -4.52
CA ASP A 73 1.06 -2.50 -5.08
C ASP A 73 0.98 -3.97 -5.55
N HIS A 74 2.12 -4.68 -5.66
CA HIS A 74 2.15 -6.08 -6.09
C HIS A 74 2.07 -7.05 -4.92
N ASP A 75 2.43 -6.65 -3.69
CA ASP A 75 2.45 -7.55 -2.54
C ASP A 75 1.03 -7.85 -2.04
N PRO A 76 0.52 -9.09 -2.24
CA PRO A 76 -0.80 -9.48 -1.74
C PRO A 76 -0.83 -9.64 -0.22
N THR A 77 0.33 -9.63 0.44
CA THR A 77 0.51 -9.85 1.87
C THR A 77 0.93 -8.60 2.64
N GLY A 78 1.03 -7.46 1.95
CA GLY A 78 1.50 -6.21 2.53
C GLY A 78 0.71 -5.78 3.77
N ASP A 79 1.43 -5.19 4.73
CA ASP A 79 0.83 -4.63 5.93
C ASP A 79 0.03 -3.34 5.63
N TYR A 80 -0.95 -3.07 6.48
CA TYR A 80 -1.95 -2.02 6.41
C TYR A 80 -1.37 -0.60 6.20
N VAL A 81 -2.01 0.19 5.34
CA VAL A 81 -1.90 1.67 5.40
C VAL A 81 -2.93 2.15 6.41
N LEU A 82 -2.51 2.32 7.65
CA LEU A 82 -3.35 2.85 8.72
C LEU A 82 -3.69 4.33 8.44
N GLU A 83 -4.79 4.79 9.01
CA GLU A 83 -5.18 6.19 8.97
C GLU A 83 -4.07 7.05 9.59
N ASN A 84 -3.75 8.18 8.96
CA ASN A 84 -2.68 9.11 9.35
C ASN A 84 -1.23 8.65 9.08
N PHE A 85 -1.04 7.58 8.29
CA PHE A 85 0.31 7.21 7.84
C PHE A 85 0.60 7.76 6.46
N TRP A 86 1.84 8.20 6.29
CA TRP A 86 2.36 8.53 4.98
C TRP A 86 2.90 7.26 4.35
N PHE A 87 2.73 7.12 3.04
CA PHE A 87 3.28 6.00 2.31
C PHE A 87 3.94 6.47 1.01
N SER A 88 4.85 5.66 0.47
CA SER A 88 5.49 5.91 -0.80
C SER A 88 5.63 4.62 -1.59
N ARG A 89 5.25 4.66 -2.86
CA ARG A 89 5.40 3.55 -3.83
C ARG A 89 6.07 3.98 -5.13
N LEU A 90 6.35 5.27 -5.28
CA LEU A 90 6.92 5.85 -6.49
C LEU A 90 8.18 6.63 -6.18
N GLU A 91 9.09 6.61 -7.16
CA GLU A 91 10.28 7.43 -7.16
C GLU A 91 10.24 8.40 -8.35
N VAL A 92 10.63 9.65 -8.12
CA VAL A 92 10.96 10.64 -9.13
C VAL A 92 12.45 10.91 -9.13
N ARG A 93 13.03 11.10 -10.32
CA ARG A 93 14.44 11.43 -10.48
C ARG A 93 14.62 12.69 -11.30
N TRP A 94 15.62 13.48 -10.92
CA TRP A 94 16.22 14.53 -11.74
C TRP A 94 17.55 14.01 -12.30
N PRO A 95 17.58 13.54 -13.56
CA PRO A 95 18.83 13.13 -14.18
C PRO A 95 19.82 14.29 -14.28
N LYS A 96 21.12 13.98 -14.19
CA LYS A 96 22.17 14.99 -14.35
C LYS A 96 22.02 15.69 -15.71
N ASN A 97 22.02 17.02 -15.71
CA ASN A 97 21.84 17.89 -16.87
C ASN A 97 20.45 17.82 -17.55
N ALA A 98 19.46 17.16 -16.96
CA ALA A 98 18.09 17.20 -17.45
C ALA A 98 17.37 18.44 -16.93
N ARG A 99 16.53 19.04 -17.79
CA ARG A 99 15.63 20.15 -17.40
C ARG A 99 14.31 19.68 -16.81
N ARG A 100 14.08 18.37 -16.77
CA ARG A 100 12.82 17.74 -16.38
C ARG A 100 13.09 16.61 -15.42
N ALA A 101 12.22 16.50 -14.42
CA ALA A 101 12.13 15.31 -13.60
C ALA A 101 11.42 14.21 -14.39
N GLU A 102 11.69 12.96 -14.04
CA GLU A 102 11.04 11.80 -14.64
C GLU A 102 10.68 10.76 -13.59
N LEU A 103 9.61 10.01 -13.86
CA LEU A 103 9.26 8.81 -13.10
C LEU A 103 9.84 7.60 -13.86
N PRO A 104 11.05 7.12 -13.51
CA PRO A 104 11.81 6.18 -14.33
C PRO A 104 11.17 4.80 -14.49
N ALA A 105 10.25 4.41 -13.60
CA ALA A 105 9.38 3.26 -13.81
C ALA A 105 8.16 3.33 -12.86
N LEU A 106 7.00 2.88 -13.33
CA LEU A 106 5.82 2.60 -12.50
C LEU A 106 6.01 1.35 -11.63
N LYS A 107 7.22 1.06 -11.16
CA LYS A 107 7.57 -0.20 -10.50
C LYS A 107 6.72 -0.50 -9.26
N GLY A 108 6.20 0.53 -8.58
CA GLY A 108 5.31 0.35 -7.45
C GLY A 108 3.83 0.59 -7.75
N VAL A 109 3.43 0.79 -9.01
CA VAL A 109 2.02 0.98 -9.39
C VAL A 109 1.52 -0.21 -10.17
N ASN A 110 0.45 -0.82 -9.68
CA ASN A 110 -0.17 -1.96 -10.33
C ASN A 110 -1.36 -1.53 -11.20
N LEU A 111 -1.40 -2.01 -12.44
CA LEU A 111 -2.48 -1.79 -13.41
C LEU A 111 -3.17 -3.09 -13.84
N THR A 112 -3.07 -4.18 -13.06
CA THR A 112 -3.53 -5.52 -13.47
C THR A 112 -5.04 -5.65 -13.64
N CYS A 113 -5.82 -4.77 -13.03
CA CYS A 113 -7.28 -4.82 -13.19
C CYS A 113 -7.68 -4.59 -14.65
N VAL A 114 -8.82 -5.15 -15.05
CA VAL A 114 -9.37 -4.99 -16.42
C VAL A 114 -9.58 -3.52 -16.83
N CYS A 115 -9.79 -2.62 -15.87
CA CYS A 115 -9.94 -1.19 -16.13
C CYS A 115 -8.62 -0.43 -16.30
N GLN A 116 -7.46 -1.05 -16.00
CA GLN A 116 -6.13 -0.46 -16.12
C GLN A 116 -5.98 0.88 -15.36
N LYS A 117 -6.74 1.08 -14.27
CA LYS A 117 -6.62 2.24 -13.38
C LYS A 117 -5.62 1.96 -12.25
N ILE A 118 -4.97 3.04 -11.79
CA ILE A 118 -4.13 3.03 -10.59
C ILE A 118 -5.01 2.77 -9.37
N TYR A 119 -4.57 1.88 -8.49
CA TYR A 119 -5.20 1.65 -7.20
C TYR A 119 -5.02 2.86 -6.27
N LEU A 120 -6.13 3.35 -5.72
CA LEU A 120 -6.19 4.41 -4.73
C LEU A 120 -6.55 3.84 -3.36
N PRO A 121 -5.59 3.75 -2.41
CA PRO A 121 -5.85 3.17 -1.09
C PRO A 121 -7.06 3.77 -0.37
N SER A 122 -7.28 5.09 -0.48
CA SER A 122 -8.36 5.80 0.21
C SER A 122 -9.77 5.53 -0.33
N THR A 123 -9.91 5.06 -1.58
CA THR A 123 -11.24 4.95 -2.23
C THR A 123 -11.54 3.58 -2.80
N ASP A 124 -10.52 2.84 -3.18
CA ASP A 124 -10.68 1.63 -3.97
C ASP A 124 -10.69 0.40 -3.06
N VAL A 125 -11.56 -0.55 -3.35
CA VAL A 125 -11.48 -1.91 -2.81
C VAL A 125 -11.03 -2.83 -3.93
N GLN A 126 -9.97 -3.61 -3.70
CA GLN A 126 -9.48 -4.58 -4.66
C GLN A 126 -9.37 -5.99 -4.07
N HIS A 127 -9.63 -6.99 -4.91
CA HIS A 127 -9.51 -8.42 -4.64
C HIS A 127 -8.31 -8.99 -5.39
N PHE A 128 -7.54 -9.84 -4.72
CA PHE A 128 -6.38 -10.50 -5.29
C PHE A 128 -6.72 -11.93 -5.71
N CYS A 129 -6.39 -12.27 -6.96
CA CYS A 129 -6.48 -13.63 -7.47
C CYS A 129 -5.13 -14.33 -7.37
N GLY A 130 -5.01 -15.32 -6.48
CA GLY A 130 -3.80 -16.11 -6.33
C GLY A 130 -3.45 -17.01 -7.53
N GLY A 131 -4.42 -17.31 -8.41
CA GLY A 131 -4.15 -18.09 -9.63
C GLY A 131 -3.60 -17.25 -10.79
N CYS A 132 -3.99 -15.97 -10.86
CA CYS A 132 -3.51 -15.05 -11.89
C CYS A 132 -2.37 -14.15 -11.42
N ASP A 133 -2.15 -14.08 -10.10
CA ASP A 133 -1.24 -13.12 -9.46
C ASP A 133 -1.60 -11.66 -9.81
N GLN A 134 -2.90 -11.34 -9.72
CA GLN A 134 -3.45 -10.06 -10.17
C GLN A 134 -4.48 -9.49 -9.18
N TRP A 135 -4.52 -8.16 -9.12
CA TRP A 135 -5.52 -7.39 -8.40
C TRP A 135 -6.63 -6.90 -9.32
N TYR A 136 -7.86 -6.93 -8.82
CA TYR A 136 -9.06 -6.44 -9.50
C TYR A 136 -9.88 -5.54 -8.58
N HIS A 137 -10.32 -4.39 -9.09
CA HIS A 137 -11.28 -3.55 -8.39
C HIS A 137 -12.61 -4.28 -8.20
N ALA A 138 -13.19 -4.20 -7.01
CA ALA A 138 -14.48 -4.81 -6.71
C ALA A 138 -15.59 -4.32 -7.66
N GLU A 139 -15.53 -3.04 -8.09
CA GLU A 139 -16.47 -2.47 -9.08
C GLU A 139 -16.31 -3.04 -10.50
N CYS A 140 -15.16 -3.65 -10.80
CA CYS A 140 -14.86 -4.25 -12.10
C CYS A 140 -15.17 -5.75 -12.16
N LEU A 141 -15.63 -6.34 -11.06
CA LEU A 141 -15.97 -7.76 -10.97
C LEU A 141 -17.49 -7.92 -11.10
N GLU A 142 -17.90 -8.91 -11.89
CA GLU A 142 -19.30 -9.26 -12.08
C GLU A 142 -19.86 -9.99 -10.84
N GLU A 143 -21.19 -9.94 -10.72
CA GLU A 143 -22.08 -10.46 -9.67
C GLU A 143 -21.42 -11.13 -8.44
N PRO A 144 -21.64 -10.59 -7.23
CA PRO A 144 -21.10 -11.19 -6.01
C PRO A 144 -21.70 -12.58 -5.77
N GLU A 145 -20.83 -13.58 -5.63
CA GLU A 145 -21.22 -14.99 -5.59
C GLU A 145 -21.84 -15.37 -4.24
N ALA A 146 -21.36 -14.79 -3.14
CA ALA A 146 -21.92 -14.96 -1.79
C ALA A 146 -21.34 -13.96 -0.78
N LEU A 147 -22.12 -13.64 0.26
CA LEU A 147 -21.62 -12.97 1.47
C LEU A 147 -21.18 -14.02 2.49
N VAL A 148 -19.91 -13.99 2.88
CA VAL A 148 -19.38 -14.84 3.96
C VAL A 148 -19.43 -14.05 5.27
N TRP A 149 -20.14 -14.59 6.26
CA TRP A 149 -20.20 -14.02 7.60
C TRP A 149 -18.97 -14.46 8.39
N ALA A 150 -18.20 -13.49 8.87
CA ALA A 150 -17.00 -13.79 9.64
C ALA A 150 -17.27 -14.02 11.15
N GLN A 151 -18.53 -14.04 11.59
CA GLN A 151 -18.91 -14.13 13.00
C GLN A 151 -18.55 -15.47 13.67
N ASP A 152 -18.28 -16.52 12.88
CA ASP A 152 -17.92 -17.85 13.35
C ASP A 152 -16.41 -18.21 13.19
N MET A 153 -15.52 -17.27 12.83
CA MET A 153 -14.12 -17.63 12.49
C MET A 153 -13.18 -17.81 13.68
N ALA A 154 -13.63 -18.55 14.69
CA ALA A 154 -12.73 -19.27 15.59
C ALA A 154 -11.93 -20.36 14.84
N ASP A 155 -12.36 -20.73 13.64
CA ASP A 155 -11.76 -21.74 12.79
C ASP A 155 -10.71 -21.15 11.81
N PRO A 156 -9.42 -21.56 11.93
CA PRO A 156 -8.36 -21.21 10.99
C PRO A 156 -8.70 -21.53 9.53
N ALA A 157 -9.39 -22.63 9.25
CA ALA A 157 -9.74 -23.03 7.89
C ALA A 157 -10.70 -22.03 7.24
N ARG A 158 -11.63 -21.48 8.03
CA ARG A 158 -12.52 -20.41 7.58
C ARG A 158 -11.76 -19.13 7.29
N LEU A 159 -10.80 -18.74 8.12
CA LEU A 159 -9.93 -17.58 7.84
C LEU A 159 -9.11 -17.77 6.56
N ALA A 160 -8.55 -18.98 6.35
CA ALA A 160 -7.82 -19.31 5.14
C ALA A 160 -8.71 -19.26 3.87
N SER A 161 -10.01 -19.50 3.99
CA SER A 161 -10.96 -19.38 2.88
C SER A 161 -11.38 -17.95 2.54
N LEU A 162 -11.03 -16.96 3.36
CA LEU A 162 -11.39 -15.58 3.09
C LEU A 162 -10.70 -15.07 1.81
N PRO A 163 -11.36 -14.14 1.09
CA PRO A 163 -10.73 -13.45 -0.03
C PRO A 163 -9.54 -12.61 0.45
N ILE A 164 -8.52 -12.47 -0.40
CA ILE A 164 -7.44 -11.50 -0.18
C ILE A 164 -7.91 -10.16 -0.74
N VAL A 165 -8.13 -9.19 0.15
CA VAL A 165 -8.71 -7.88 -0.18
C VAL A 165 -7.81 -6.77 0.36
N ARG A 166 -7.78 -5.61 -0.31
CA ARG A 166 -7.18 -4.36 0.17
C ARG A 166 -8.10 -3.16 -0.02
N GLY A 167 -7.80 -2.08 0.70
CA GLY A 167 -8.48 -0.78 0.57
C GLY A 167 -9.84 -0.70 1.27
N LEU A 168 -10.13 -1.63 2.20
CA LEU A 168 -11.32 -1.55 3.03
C LEU A 168 -11.15 -0.42 4.05
N VAL A 169 -11.73 0.73 3.75
CA VAL A 169 -11.73 1.88 4.66
C VAL A 169 -12.60 1.55 5.87
N SER A 170 -11.97 1.46 7.05
CA SER A 170 -12.70 1.31 8.31
C SER A 170 -13.50 2.58 8.62
N LYS A 171 -14.50 2.49 9.51
CA LYS A 171 -15.21 3.69 9.99
C LYS A 171 -14.30 4.75 10.63
N ALA A 172 -13.07 4.37 11.00
CA ALA A 172 -12.09 5.33 11.45
C ALA A 172 -11.49 6.10 10.26
N GLY A 173 -11.26 5.45 9.11
CA GLY A 173 -10.55 6.04 7.97
C GLY A 173 -9.29 5.26 7.58
N SER A 174 -9.00 4.14 8.25
CA SER A 174 -7.85 3.28 7.93
C SER A 174 -8.12 2.32 6.78
N CYS A 175 -7.14 2.14 5.89
CA CYS A 175 -7.23 1.20 4.78
C CYS A 175 -6.77 -0.18 5.25
N ALA A 176 -7.72 -1.11 5.33
CA ALA A 176 -7.48 -2.48 5.77
C ALA A 176 -7.35 -3.48 4.62
N GLY A 177 -6.46 -4.45 4.81
CA GLY A 177 -6.35 -5.62 3.95
C GLY A 177 -6.43 -6.93 4.74
N THR A 178 -6.66 -8.03 4.04
CA THR A 178 -6.71 -9.39 4.63
C THR A 178 -5.48 -10.24 4.32
N GLY A 179 -4.68 -9.78 3.36
CA GLY A 179 -3.53 -10.48 2.78
C GLY A 179 -2.60 -11.16 3.77
N SER A 180 -2.01 -10.38 4.69
CA SER A 180 -1.04 -10.90 5.67
C SER A 180 -1.64 -11.97 6.58
N VAL A 181 -2.89 -11.79 6.99
CA VAL A 181 -3.60 -12.72 7.88
C VAL A 181 -3.96 -14.00 7.13
N VAL A 182 -4.63 -13.88 5.99
CA VAL A 182 -5.10 -15.01 5.20
C VAL A 182 -3.93 -15.86 4.72
N SER A 183 -2.89 -15.22 4.18
CA SER A 183 -1.72 -15.93 3.65
C SER A 183 -0.94 -16.66 4.73
N ARG A 184 -0.79 -16.04 5.91
CA ARG A 184 -0.13 -16.69 7.06
C ARG A 184 -0.90 -17.90 7.56
N VAL A 185 -2.22 -17.78 7.70
CA VAL A 185 -3.06 -18.90 8.17
C VAL A 185 -3.10 -20.02 7.13
N ARG A 186 -3.17 -19.70 5.83
CA ARG A 186 -3.01 -20.70 4.76
C ARG A 186 -1.71 -21.47 4.87
N LEU A 187 -0.58 -20.76 5.02
CA LEU A 187 0.74 -21.38 5.15
C LEU A 187 0.81 -22.34 6.35
N TRP A 188 0.29 -21.93 7.52
CA TRP A 188 0.26 -22.80 8.70
C TRP A 188 -0.56 -24.07 8.48
N LEU A 189 -1.70 -23.97 7.80
CA LEU A 189 -2.56 -25.12 7.51
C LEU A 189 -1.94 -26.04 6.47
N GLU A 190 -1.33 -25.49 5.42
CA GLU A 190 -0.64 -26.26 4.37
C GLU A 190 0.55 -27.06 4.93
N GLN A 191 1.21 -26.54 5.96
CA GLN A 191 2.36 -27.16 6.61
C GLN A 191 1.99 -28.03 7.83
N ASP A 192 0.70 -28.13 8.17
CA ASP A 192 0.23 -28.76 9.43
C ASP A 192 0.97 -28.23 10.67
N ALA A 193 1.23 -26.92 10.68
CA ALA A 193 2.10 -26.24 11.64
C ALA A 193 1.40 -25.05 12.33
N LEU A 194 0.08 -25.15 12.54
CA LEU A 194 -0.70 -24.11 13.19
C LEU A 194 -0.33 -24.00 14.69
N PRO A 195 0.18 -22.86 15.16
CA PRO A 195 0.50 -22.68 16.58
C PRO A 195 -0.75 -22.65 17.46
N ASP A 196 -0.68 -23.18 18.69
CA ASP A 196 -1.79 -23.12 19.66
C ASP A 196 -2.23 -21.67 19.95
N ASP A 197 -1.29 -20.73 19.90
CA ASP A 197 -1.49 -19.31 20.17
C ASP A 197 -1.65 -18.46 18.90
N TRP A 198 -1.97 -19.06 17.74
CA TRP A 198 -2.01 -18.39 16.43
C TRP A 198 -2.83 -17.09 16.42
N ARG A 199 -3.91 -17.00 17.21
CA ARG A 199 -4.76 -15.80 17.33
C ARG A 199 -4.03 -14.60 17.94
N SER A 200 -3.02 -14.84 18.77
CA SER A 200 -2.18 -13.80 19.35
C SER A 200 -1.11 -13.33 18.35
N GLN A 201 -0.64 -14.24 17.50
CA GLN A 201 0.35 -13.97 16.46
C GLN A 201 -0.24 -13.19 15.27
N VAL A 202 -1.55 -13.32 15.05
CA VAL A 202 -2.31 -12.52 14.10
C VAL A 202 -2.94 -11.35 14.88
N LYS A 203 -2.26 -10.19 14.90
CA LYS A 203 -2.61 -8.94 15.62
C LYS A 203 -4.11 -8.88 15.97
N SER A 204 -4.48 -9.09 17.24
CA SER A 204 -5.86 -9.37 17.67
C SER A 204 -6.90 -8.30 17.30
N ALA A 205 -6.48 -7.04 17.16
CA ALA A 205 -7.31 -5.97 16.64
C ALA A 205 -7.71 -6.19 15.16
N HIS A 206 -6.83 -6.78 14.35
CA HIS A 206 -7.08 -7.11 12.95
C HIS A 206 -8.11 -8.22 12.85
N ILE A 207 -7.96 -9.31 13.61
CA ILE A 207 -8.96 -10.37 13.67
C ILE A 207 -10.32 -9.77 14.02
N LYS A 208 -10.42 -8.99 15.10
CA LYS A 208 -11.71 -8.38 15.49
C LYS A 208 -12.33 -7.50 14.40
N HIS A 209 -11.52 -6.77 13.63
CA HIS A 209 -12.01 -6.01 12.48
C HIS A 209 -12.51 -6.95 11.38
N LEU A 210 -11.72 -7.94 11.00
CA LEU A 210 -12.05 -8.91 9.96
C LEU A 210 -13.33 -9.70 10.28
N LEU A 211 -13.50 -10.11 11.54
CA LEU A 211 -14.64 -10.88 12.03
C LEU A 211 -15.96 -10.10 12.01
N ARG A 212 -15.90 -8.76 12.02
CA ARG A 212 -17.08 -7.89 12.06
C ARG A 212 -17.58 -7.50 10.66
N GLN A 213 -16.82 -7.82 9.62
CA GLN A 213 -17.17 -7.48 8.26
C GLN A 213 -17.86 -8.65 7.55
N LYS A 214 -18.72 -8.28 6.59
CA LYS A 214 -19.22 -9.22 5.59
C LYS A 214 -18.26 -9.20 4.43
N TRP A 215 -17.84 -10.38 4.01
CA TRP A 215 -16.92 -10.53 2.90
C TRP A 215 -17.71 -10.91 1.66
N THR A 216 -17.62 -10.06 0.65
CA THR A 216 -18.13 -10.37 -0.67
C THR A 216 -17.06 -11.17 -1.41
N THR A 217 -17.45 -12.24 -2.08
CA THR A 217 -16.55 -12.97 -2.98
C THR A 217 -17.03 -12.86 -4.41
N TYR A 218 -16.09 -12.94 -5.35
CA TYR A 218 -16.31 -12.79 -6.78
C TYR A 218 -15.65 -13.93 -7.55
N GLN A 219 -15.96 -14.08 -8.83
CA GLN A 219 -15.19 -14.93 -9.73
C GLN A 219 -14.14 -14.10 -10.46
N CYS A 220 -12.90 -14.63 -10.53
CA CYS A 220 -11.85 -14.02 -11.30
C CYS A 220 -12.20 -14.06 -12.80
N PRO A 221 -12.18 -12.93 -13.51
CA PRO A 221 -12.58 -12.86 -14.92
C PRO A 221 -11.61 -13.58 -15.87
N GLN A 222 -10.39 -13.91 -15.40
CA GLN A 222 -9.39 -14.58 -16.22
C GLN A 222 -9.35 -16.10 -16.04
N CYS A 223 -9.48 -16.60 -14.81
CA CYS A 223 -9.35 -18.04 -14.52
C CYS A 223 -10.57 -18.68 -13.85
N GLY A 224 -11.61 -17.91 -13.52
CA GLY A 224 -12.83 -18.40 -12.86
C GLY A 224 -12.66 -18.78 -11.38
N LEU A 225 -11.46 -18.63 -10.79
CA LEU A 225 -11.26 -18.87 -9.36
C LEU A 225 -12.04 -17.87 -8.52
N ARG A 226 -12.55 -18.33 -7.37
CA ARG A 226 -13.20 -17.48 -6.38
C ARG A 226 -12.19 -16.58 -5.66
N ILE A 227 -12.46 -15.28 -5.60
CA ILE A 227 -11.61 -14.22 -5.02
C ILE A 227 -12.39 -13.25 -4.14
#